data_AF-A0A4Y2JGS5-F1
#
_entry.id   AF-A0A4Y2JGS5-F1
#
_cell.length_a   1.000
_cell.length_b   1.000
_cell.length_c   1.000
_cell.angle_alpha   90.00
_cell.angle_beta   90.00
_cell.angle_gamma   90.00
#
_symmetry.space_group_name_H-M   'P 1'
#
loop_
_entity.id
_entity.type
_entity.pdbx_description
1 polymer ?
#
loop_
_entity_poly.entity_id
_entity_poly.type
_entity_poly.pdbx_seq_one_letter_code
_entity_poly.pdbx_strand_id
1 'polypeptide(L)'
;MNNGRSEYFFFWFVENYSYCWHKNGEKLASPNFTIDELEGRIWNLRLYPRGKNDEDEGHISLSLIRSLEDDEPENVSIKYELSFLAADGSAFCCQKSEDEFRRGYGYGYGKFLKIDKLLSRRNSDYLPEDILTVRCKIWKGEGKVQSIGQSNARSRIRIEKNSFLNVVENFSALQPNVKQTTKILSHSKN
;
A
#
# COMPACT_ATOMS: atom_id res chain seq x y z
N MET A 1 -4.36 18.98 -34.35
CA MET A 1 -4.21 18.90 -32.89
C MET A 1 -4.11 17.44 -32.53
N ASN A 2 -3.00 17.01 -31.92
CA ASN A 2 -2.82 15.61 -31.54
C ASN A 2 -3.73 15.33 -30.34
N ASN A 3 -4.86 14.66 -30.57
CA ASN A 3 -5.77 14.19 -29.53
C ASN A 3 -5.20 12.96 -28.79
N GLY A 4 -3.88 12.89 -28.56
CA GLY A 4 -3.24 11.75 -27.91
C GLY A 4 -3.65 11.63 -26.44
N ARG A 5 -3.69 10.40 -25.92
CA ARG A 5 -3.83 10.13 -24.49
C ARG A 5 -2.44 9.90 -23.90
N SER A 6 -1.98 10.83 -23.08
CA SER A 6 -0.73 10.69 -22.34
C SER A 6 -0.96 9.84 -21.08
N GLU A 7 -0.15 8.82 -20.86
CA GLU A 7 -0.27 7.92 -19.70
C GLU A 7 1.04 7.81 -18.91
N TYR A 8 0.95 8.00 -17.60
CA TYR A 8 2.05 7.82 -16.65
C TYR A 8 1.74 6.67 -15.69
N PHE A 9 2.77 5.91 -15.30
CA PHE A 9 2.65 4.80 -14.35
C PHE A 9 3.55 4.98 -13.13
N PHE A 10 2.96 5.00 -11.94
CA PHE A 10 3.68 4.90 -10.68
C PHE A 10 3.49 3.51 -10.09
N PHE A 11 4.58 2.82 -9.80
CA PHE A 11 4.56 1.53 -9.11
C PHE A 11 5.12 1.69 -7.70
N TRP A 12 4.43 1.11 -6.73
CA TRP A 12 4.86 1.07 -5.35
C TRP A 12 4.88 -0.36 -4.82
N PHE A 13 6.08 -0.81 -4.47
CA PHE A 13 6.35 -2.15 -3.95
C PHE A 13 6.44 -2.09 -2.43
N VAL A 14 5.47 -2.69 -1.75
CA VAL A 14 5.47 -2.79 -0.29
C VAL A 14 5.99 -4.17 0.11
N GLU A 15 7.24 -4.23 0.54
CA GLU A 15 7.90 -5.46 0.95
C GLU A 15 7.53 -5.86 2.38
N ASN A 16 7.66 -7.16 2.66
CA ASN A 16 7.35 -7.77 3.94
C ASN A 16 5.87 -7.56 4.32
N TYR A 17 4.97 -7.61 3.32
CA TYR A 17 3.58 -7.21 3.52
C TYR A 17 2.82 -8.12 4.49
N SER A 18 3.18 -9.41 4.57
CA SER A 18 2.63 -10.34 5.56
C SER A 18 2.87 -9.91 7.01
N TYR A 19 3.91 -9.10 7.26
CA TYR A 19 4.23 -8.51 8.56
C TYR A 19 3.52 -7.17 8.81
N CYS A 20 2.59 -6.79 7.94
CA CYS A 20 1.82 -5.57 8.11
C CYS A 20 0.75 -5.73 9.21
N TRP A 21 1.11 -5.32 10.42
CA TRP A 21 0.25 -5.35 11.62
C TRP A 21 -0.36 -3.99 11.97
N HIS A 22 -0.48 -3.11 10.98
CA HIS A 22 -1.14 -1.82 11.14
C HIS A 22 -2.58 -2.04 11.60
N LYS A 23 -3.06 -1.19 12.50
CA LYS A 23 -4.46 -1.19 12.97
C LYS A 23 -5.37 -0.51 11.94
N ASN A 24 -6.69 -0.66 12.10
CA ASN A 24 -7.64 0.14 11.32
C ASN A 24 -7.32 1.64 11.51
N GLY A 25 -7.40 2.41 10.42
CA GLY A 25 -7.03 3.83 10.39
C GLY A 25 -5.52 4.12 10.28
N GLU A 26 -4.65 3.15 10.58
CA GLU A 26 -3.21 3.29 10.36
C GLU A 26 -2.87 3.06 8.88
N LYS A 27 -1.86 3.80 8.39
CA LYS A 27 -1.51 3.84 6.97
C LYS A 27 -0.04 3.67 6.71
N LEU A 28 0.26 3.13 5.53
CA LEU A 28 1.52 3.26 4.83
C LEU A 28 1.38 4.39 3.80
N ALA A 29 2.41 5.20 3.63
CA ALA A 29 2.50 6.20 2.57
C ALA A 29 3.64 5.82 1.62
N SER A 30 3.40 5.95 0.31
CA SER A 30 4.48 5.87 -0.67
C SER A 30 5.40 7.10 -0.55
N PRO A 31 6.64 7.01 -1.04
CA PRO A 31 7.40 8.19 -1.41
C PRO A 31 6.61 9.11 -2.33
N ASN A 32 6.92 10.40 -2.28
CA ASN A 32 6.38 11.38 -3.19
C ASN A 32 6.88 11.12 -4.62
N PHE A 33 6.03 11.38 -5.61
CA PHE A 33 6.38 11.35 -7.03
C PHE A 33 5.78 12.56 -7.74
N THR A 34 6.44 12.98 -8.82
CA THR A 34 6.03 14.10 -9.66
C THR A 34 5.85 13.64 -11.10
N ILE A 35 5.00 14.35 -11.84
CA ILE A 35 4.74 14.10 -13.26
C ILE A 35 4.83 15.46 -13.94
N ASP A 36 5.77 15.62 -14.87
CA ASP A 36 6.06 16.89 -15.52
C ASP A 36 4.85 17.40 -16.33
N GLU A 37 4.12 16.49 -16.99
CA GLU A 37 2.90 16.80 -17.74
C GLU A 37 1.71 17.21 -16.88
N LEU A 38 1.81 17.00 -15.56
CA LEU A 38 0.88 17.51 -14.57
C LEU A 38 1.46 18.71 -13.86
N GLU A 39 2.23 19.56 -14.55
CA GLU A 39 2.79 20.80 -14.00
C GLU A 39 3.70 20.54 -12.79
N GLY A 40 4.35 19.36 -12.76
CA GLY A 40 5.26 18.99 -11.68
C GLY A 40 4.58 18.75 -10.32
N ARG A 41 3.25 18.59 -10.28
CA ARG A 41 2.51 18.44 -9.01
C ARG A 41 2.99 17.22 -8.23
N ILE A 42 3.01 17.33 -6.90
CA ILE A 42 3.56 16.29 -6.01
C ILE A 42 2.45 15.36 -5.50
N TRP A 43 2.64 14.06 -5.68
CA TRP A 43 1.66 13.01 -5.37
C TRP A 43 2.25 11.94 -4.45
N ASN A 44 1.40 11.27 -3.68
CA ASN A 44 1.72 9.99 -3.05
C ASN A 44 0.48 9.10 -2.93
N LEU A 45 0.72 7.81 -2.69
CA LEU A 45 -0.32 6.83 -2.37
C LEU A 45 -0.41 6.63 -0.86
N ARG A 46 -1.64 6.50 -0.35
CA ARG A 46 -1.91 6.05 1.02
C ARG A 46 -2.63 4.71 0.99
N LEU A 47 -2.01 3.72 1.61
CA LEU A 47 -2.54 2.37 1.78
C LEU A 47 -2.91 2.15 3.24
N TYR A 48 -4.14 1.73 3.49
CA TYR A 48 -4.65 1.37 4.81
C TYR A 48 -4.88 -0.14 4.85
N PRO A 49 -3.94 -0.93 5.40
CA PRO A 49 -3.96 -2.39 5.32
C PRO A 49 -5.13 -3.07 6.05
N ARG A 50 -5.82 -2.33 6.93
CA ARG A 50 -6.96 -2.79 7.76
C ARG A 50 -8.17 -1.87 7.69
N GLY A 51 -8.28 -1.05 6.64
CA GLY A 51 -9.36 -0.10 6.44
C GLY A 51 -8.99 1.30 6.93
N LYS A 52 -9.56 2.32 6.28
CA LYS A 52 -9.30 3.74 6.60
C LYS A 52 -10.07 4.20 7.84
N ASN A 53 -11.24 3.63 8.08
CA ASN A 53 -12.12 3.90 9.22
C ASN A 53 -12.92 2.61 9.55
N ASP A 54 -13.76 2.68 10.58
CA ASP A 54 -14.56 1.55 11.04
C ASP A 54 -15.49 0.99 9.95
N GLU A 55 -16.02 1.85 9.08
CA GLU A 55 -16.90 1.42 7.97
C GLU A 55 -16.16 0.55 6.95
N ASP A 56 -14.85 0.76 6.81
CA ASP A 56 -13.95 0.07 5.89
C ASP A 56 -13.26 -1.16 6.49
N GLU A 57 -13.61 -1.56 7.72
CA GLU A 57 -13.03 -2.72 8.38
C GLU A 57 -13.18 -4.01 7.54
N GLY A 58 -12.18 -4.89 7.64
CA GLY A 58 -12.10 -6.12 6.83
C GLY A 58 -11.65 -5.90 5.38
N HIS A 59 -11.40 -4.65 4.98
CA HIS A 59 -10.92 -4.29 3.65
C HIS A 59 -9.59 -3.54 3.73
N ILE A 60 -8.86 -3.57 2.63
CA ILE A 60 -7.73 -2.69 2.36
C ILE A 60 -8.29 -1.46 1.67
N SER A 61 -7.92 -0.27 2.16
CA SER A 61 -8.23 1.00 1.49
C SER A 61 -7.00 1.54 0.77
N LEU A 62 -7.22 2.20 -0.36
CA LEU A 62 -6.16 2.80 -1.16
C LEU A 62 -6.61 4.15 -1.71
N SER A 63 -5.74 5.15 -1.62
CA SER A 63 -6.03 6.51 -2.10
C SER A 63 -4.81 7.15 -2.75
N LEU A 64 -5.07 7.95 -3.79
CA LEU A 64 -4.13 8.90 -4.35
C LEU A 64 -4.29 10.22 -3.60
N ILE A 65 -3.18 10.85 -3.22
CA ILE A 65 -3.16 12.09 -2.46
C ILE A 65 -2.29 13.10 -3.18
N ARG A 66 -2.77 14.33 -3.28
CA ARG A 66 -1.93 15.48 -3.63
C ARG A 66 -1.22 15.97 -2.38
N SER A 67 0.11 16.01 -2.43
CA SER A 67 0.94 16.33 -1.26
C SER A 67 0.65 17.74 -0.73
N LEU A 68 0.90 17.95 0.56
CA LEU A 68 0.94 19.30 1.16
C LEU A 68 2.22 20.06 0.78
N GLU A 69 3.27 19.34 0.37
CA GLU A 69 4.54 19.90 -0.12
C GLU A 69 4.41 20.47 -1.54
N ASP A 70 3.26 20.31 -2.18
CA ASP A 70 2.97 20.89 -3.48
C ASP A 70 2.72 22.39 -3.32
N ASP A 71 3.60 23.24 -3.86
CA ASP A 71 3.52 24.68 -3.68
C ASP A 71 2.40 25.34 -4.51
N GLU A 72 1.97 24.67 -5.57
CA GLU A 72 1.02 25.22 -6.51
C GLU A 72 -0.42 25.27 -5.94
N PRO A 73 -1.13 26.42 -6.01
CA PRO A 73 -2.41 26.60 -5.31
C PRO A 73 -3.63 26.08 -6.07
N GLU A 74 -3.58 25.97 -7.40
CA GLU A 74 -4.75 25.61 -8.22
C GLU A 74 -5.18 24.17 -7.99
N ASN A 75 -6.48 23.91 -8.04
CA ASN A 75 -6.99 22.55 -8.12
C ASN A 75 -6.64 21.91 -9.46
N VAL A 76 -6.47 20.59 -9.49
CA VAL A 76 -6.16 19.85 -10.72
C VAL A 76 -7.09 18.64 -10.85
N SER A 77 -7.79 18.55 -11.99
CA SER A 77 -8.60 17.38 -12.32
C SER A 77 -7.74 16.32 -13.00
N ILE A 78 -7.79 15.10 -12.48
CA ILE A 78 -6.97 13.98 -12.97
C ILE A 78 -7.82 12.74 -13.15
N LYS A 79 -7.66 12.09 -14.31
CA LYS A 79 -8.13 10.73 -14.56
C LYS A 79 -7.04 9.74 -14.12
N TYR A 80 -7.41 8.81 -13.24
CA TYR A 80 -6.47 7.83 -12.70
C TYR A 80 -7.09 6.46 -12.48
N GLU A 81 -6.24 5.45 -12.38
CA GLU A 81 -6.57 4.08 -12.02
C GLU A 81 -5.66 3.66 -10.87
N LEU A 82 -6.27 3.12 -9.83
CA LEU A 82 -5.56 2.44 -8.75
C LEU A 82 -5.71 0.93 -8.94
N SER A 83 -4.64 0.18 -8.75
CA SER A 83 -4.62 -1.25 -8.98
C SER A 83 -3.64 -1.99 -8.07
N PHE A 84 -3.98 -3.24 -7.73
CA PHE A 84 -3.03 -4.21 -7.20
C PHE A 84 -2.70 -5.25 -8.26
N LEU A 85 -1.41 -5.57 -8.41
CA LEU A 85 -0.90 -6.44 -9.46
C LEU A 85 -0.50 -7.80 -8.93
N ALA A 86 -0.83 -8.85 -9.69
CA ALA A 86 -0.38 -10.20 -9.46
C ALA A 86 1.05 -10.40 -10.00
N ALA A 87 1.63 -11.57 -9.73
CA ALA A 87 2.99 -11.93 -10.15
C ALA A 87 3.22 -11.86 -11.67
N ASP A 88 2.18 -12.09 -12.47
CA ASP A 88 2.21 -11.97 -13.93
C ASP A 88 2.04 -10.52 -14.44
N GLY A 89 1.90 -9.55 -13.53
CA GLY A 89 1.65 -8.14 -13.83
C GLY A 89 0.19 -7.80 -14.11
N SER A 90 -0.72 -8.78 -14.11
CA SER A 90 -2.16 -8.53 -14.29
C SER A 90 -2.77 -7.87 -13.06
N ALA A 91 -3.75 -6.98 -13.27
CA ALA A 91 -4.45 -6.36 -12.17
C ALA A 91 -5.55 -7.30 -11.64
N PHE A 92 -5.43 -7.77 -10.40
CA PHE A 92 -6.46 -8.60 -9.75
C PHE A 92 -7.49 -7.79 -8.94
N CYS A 93 -7.21 -6.48 -8.80
CA CYS A 93 -8.09 -5.46 -8.25
C CYS A 93 -7.74 -4.14 -8.95
N CYS A 94 -8.73 -3.46 -9.52
CA CYS A 94 -8.55 -2.14 -10.12
C CYS A 94 -9.82 -1.31 -10.01
N GLN A 95 -9.65 0.00 -9.89
CA GLN A 95 -10.72 0.98 -9.95
C GLN A 95 -10.23 2.25 -10.65
N LYS A 96 -11.09 2.88 -11.43
CA LYS A 96 -10.81 4.12 -12.17
C LYS A 96 -11.67 5.24 -11.63
N SER A 97 -11.10 6.43 -11.55
CA SER A 97 -11.80 7.65 -11.16
C SER A 97 -11.31 8.85 -11.96
N GLU A 98 -12.10 9.91 -11.90
CA GLU A 98 -11.71 11.25 -12.26
C GLU A 98 -12.13 12.17 -11.11
N ASP A 99 -11.15 12.79 -10.46
CA ASP A 99 -11.39 13.62 -9.29
C ASP A 99 -10.63 14.94 -9.41
N GLU A 100 -11.20 16.00 -8.85
CA GLU A 100 -10.56 17.30 -8.72
C GLU A 100 -9.77 17.37 -7.40
N PHE A 101 -8.45 17.36 -7.49
CA PHE A 101 -7.56 17.33 -6.35
C PHE A 101 -7.20 18.74 -5.86
N ARG A 102 -7.51 18.95 -4.58
CA ARG A 102 -7.03 20.10 -3.80
C ARG A 102 -5.76 19.70 -3.06
N ARG A 103 -4.86 20.66 -2.86
CA ARG A 103 -3.62 20.44 -2.09
C ARG A 103 -3.90 19.82 -0.72
N GLY A 104 -3.19 18.74 -0.38
CA GLY A 104 -3.32 18.03 0.89
C GLY A 104 -4.51 17.07 0.99
N TYR A 105 -5.38 17.05 -0.02
CA TYR A 105 -6.53 16.15 -0.09
C TYR A 105 -6.25 15.01 -1.07
N GLY A 106 -7.09 13.99 -0.99
CA GLY A 106 -7.00 12.88 -1.92
C GLY A 106 -8.26 12.03 -1.95
N TYR A 107 -8.31 11.21 -2.98
CA TYR A 107 -9.46 10.41 -3.37
C TYR A 107 -9.03 8.96 -3.55
N GLY A 108 -9.98 8.05 -3.37
CA GLY A 108 -9.73 6.63 -3.45
C GLY A 108 -10.88 5.82 -2.89
N TYR A 109 -10.59 4.59 -2.51
CA TYR A 109 -11.60 3.60 -2.20
C TYR A 109 -11.38 3.05 -0.80
N GLY A 110 -12.37 3.24 0.08
CA GLY A 110 -12.38 2.68 1.43
C GLY A 110 -12.38 1.15 1.43
N LYS A 111 -13.25 0.55 0.60
CA LYS A 111 -13.36 -0.91 0.41
C LYS A 111 -12.74 -1.36 -0.90
N PHE A 112 -11.45 -1.09 -1.09
CA PHE A 112 -10.75 -1.39 -2.35
C PHE A 112 -10.59 -2.90 -2.58
N LEU A 113 -10.12 -3.64 -1.58
CA LEU A 113 -9.97 -5.10 -1.63
C LEU A 113 -10.32 -5.73 -0.28
N LYS A 114 -11.15 -6.79 -0.28
CA LYS A 114 -11.38 -7.58 0.94
C LYS A 114 -10.10 -8.32 1.35
N ILE A 115 -9.70 -8.20 2.61
CA ILE A 115 -8.43 -8.74 3.13
C ILE A 115 -8.32 -10.25 2.90
N ASP A 116 -9.40 -11.01 3.14
CA ASP A 116 -9.43 -12.46 2.97
C ASP A 116 -9.09 -12.92 1.55
N LYS A 117 -9.41 -12.09 0.53
CA LYS A 117 -9.06 -12.40 -0.86
C LYS A 117 -7.55 -12.37 -1.05
N LEU A 118 -6.87 -11.42 -0.42
CA LEU A 118 -5.41 -11.30 -0.47
C LEU A 118 -4.72 -12.41 0.35
N LEU A 119 -5.28 -12.77 1.52
CA LEU A 119 -4.72 -13.76 2.45
C LEU A 119 -5.10 -15.22 2.13
N SER A 120 -5.83 -15.45 1.03
CA SER A 120 -6.28 -16.78 0.62
C SER A 120 -5.09 -17.68 0.23
N ARG A 121 -5.29 -19.01 0.14
CA ARG A 121 -4.22 -20.02 -0.08
C ARG A 121 -3.27 -19.79 -1.28
N ARG A 122 -3.53 -18.81 -2.15
CA ARG A 122 -2.69 -18.38 -3.28
C ARG A 122 -1.93 -17.09 -3.01
N ASN A 123 -1.41 -16.90 -1.79
CA ASN A 123 -0.62 -15.72 -1.42
C ASN A 123 0.53 -15.45 -2.41
N SER A 124 1.17 -16.48 -2.98
CA SER A 124 2.27 -16.31 -3.96
C SER A 124 1.84 -15.60 -5.24
N ASP A 125 0.57 -15.71 -5.64
CA ASP A 125 0.08 -15.13 -6.90
C ASP A 125 -0.12 -13.61 -6.76
N TYR A 126 -0.50 -13.15 -5.55
CA TYR A 126 -0.82 -11.74 -5.28
C TYR A 126 0.23 -11.01 -4.44
N LEU A 127 1.05 -11.75 -3.71
CA LEU A 127 2.17 -11.28 -2.90
C LEU A 127 3.44 -12.08 -3.26
N PRO A 128 3.90 -12.03 -4.53
CA PRO A 128 5.16 -12.67 -4.90
C PRO A 128 6.29 -12.13 -4.03
N GLU A 129 7.08 -13.03 -3.45
CA GLU A 129 8.17 -12.68 -2.52
C GLU A 129 7.72 -11.81 -1.31
N ASP A 130 6.46 -11.95 -0.90
CA ASP A 130 5.84 -11.13 0.15
C ASP A 130 5.81 -9.62 -0.15
N ILE A 131 5.65 -9.29 -1.44
CA ILE A 131 5.57 -7.91 -1.94
C ILE A 131 4.15 -7.63 -2.45
N LEU A 132 3.47 -6.65 -1.83
CA LEU A 132 2.28 -6.08 -2.42
C LEU A 132 2.68 -5.05 -3.48
N THR A 133 2.31 -5.29 -4.73
CA THR A 133 2.55 -4.36 -5.84
C THR A 133 1.33 -3.48 -6.08
N VAL A 134 1.47 -2.20 -5.77
CA VAL A 134 0.46 -1.17 -6.03
C VAL A 134 0.84 -0.42 -7.30
N ARG A 135 -0.11 -0.19 -8.20
CA ARG A 135 0.08 0.64 -9.39
C ARG A 135 -0.96 1.75 -9.42
N CYS A 136 -0.47 2.98 -9.62
CA CYS A 136 -1.28 4.13 -9.98
C CYS A 136 -0.97 4.50 -11.44
N LYS A 137 -1.99 4.46 -12.29
CA LYS A 137 -1.91 4.94 -13.67
C LYS A 137 -2.64 6.26 -13.76
N ILE A 138 -1.99 7.29 -14.27
CA ILE A 138 -2.58 8.63 -14.46
C ILE A 138 -2.60 8.93 -15.96
N TRP A 139 -3.65 9.58 -16.47
CA TRP A 139 -3.70 9.98 -17.87
C TRP A 139 -4.46 11.26 -18.15
N LYS A 140 -4.16 11.86 -19.30
CA LYS A 140 -4.84 13.04 -19.86
C LYS A 140 -5.12 12.81 -21.35
N GLY A 141 -6.24 13.31 -21.85
CA GLY A 141 -6.69 13.10 -23.23
C GLY A 141 -7.38 11.75 -23.46
N GLU A 142 -7.92 11.56 -24.67
CA GLU A 142 -8.83 10.43 -24.97
C GLU A 142 -8.49 9.64 -26.26
N GLY A 143 -7.55 10.09 -27.08
CA GLY A 143 -7.18 9.37 -28.31
C GLY A 143 -5.99 8.44 -28.14
N LYS A 144 -5.10 8.42 -29.14
CA LYS A 144 -4.03 7.42 -29.23
C LYS A 144 -3.11 7.47 -28.00
N VAL A 145 -2.92 6.32 -27.37
CA VAL A 145 -2.07 6.19 -26.17
C VAL A 145 -0.62 6.51 -26.50
N GLN A 146 -0.05 7.40 -25.72
CA GLN A 146 1.36 7.71 -25.63
C GLN A 146 1.79 7.54 -24.17
N SER A 147 2.68 6.59 -23.91
CA SER A 147 3.29 6.50 -22.59
C SER A 147 4.25 7.68 -22.41
N ILE A 148 4.05 8.46 -21.35
CA ILE A 148 4.88 9.62 -21.01
C ILE A 148 5.93 9.29 -19.95
N GLY A 149 5.80 8.16 -19.25
CA GLY A 149 6.84 7.71 -18.34
C GLY A 149 6.35 6.73 -17.28
N GLN A 150 7.31 6.27 -16.47
CA GLN A 150 7.01 5.51 -15.27
C GLN A 150 8.05 5.76 -14.19
N SER A 151 7.65 5.58 -12.93
CA SER A 151 8.57 5.52 -11.80
C SER A 151 8.19 4.43 -10.82
N ASN A 152 9.18 4.01 -10.04
CA ASN A 152 9.08 2.91 -9.10
C ASN A 152 9.54 3.37 -7.72
N ALA A 153 8.74 3.06 -6.71
CA ALA A 153 9.07 3.29 -5.32
C ALA A 153 8.97 1.99 -4.53
N ARG A 154 9.75 1.88 -3.46
CA ARG A 154 9.77 0.69 -2.61
C ARG A 154 9.75 1.09 -1.14
N SER A 155 8.88 0.47 -0.37
CA SER A 155 8.80 0.62 1.08
C SER A 155 8.94 -0.75 1.72
N ARG A 156 9.75 -0.85 2.76
CA ARG A 156 9.98 -2.11 3.48
C ARG A 156 9.49 -2.01 4.90
N ILE A 157 8.53 -2.87 5.26
CA ILE A 157 8.12 -3.01 6.66
C ILE A 157 9.28 -3.62 7.44
N ARG A 158 9.77 -2.89 8.44
CA ARG A 158 10.87 -3.36 9.29
C ARG A 158 10.36 -4.47 10.20
N ILE A 159 11.07 -5.59 10.21
CA ILE A 159 10.78 -6.73 11.06
C ILE A 159 11.90 -6.84 12.08
N GLU A 160 11.54 -6.88 13.36
CA GLU A 160 12.47 -7.25 14.43
C GLU A 160 12.11 -8.67 14.88
N LYS A 161 12.90 -9.64 14.45
CA LYS A 161 12.70 -11.04 14.82
C LYS A 161 13.45 -11.32 16.12
N ASN A 162 12.73 -11.33 17.22
CA ASN A 162 13.24 -11.77 18.51
C ASN A 162 13.04 -13.29 18.62
N SER A 163 14.14 -14.03 18.79
CA SER A 163 14.11 -15.48 19.05
C SER A 163 14.80 -15.73 20.38
N PHE A 164 14.17 -16.54 21.22
CA PHE A 164 14.71 -16.92 22.51
C PHE A 164 14.65 -18.44 22.63
N LEU A 165 15.68 -19.02 23.23
CA LEU A 165 15.70 -20.42 23.61
C LEU A 165 15.18 -20.51 25.05
N ASN A 166 14.07 -21.20 25.26
CA ASN A 166 13.55 -21.48 26.60
C ASN A 166 13.78 -22.96 26.93
N VAL A 167 14.59 -23.24 27.94
CA VAL A 167 14.79 -24.61 28.44
C VAL A 167 13.76 -24.85 29.54
N VAL A 168 12.88 -25.83 29.33
CA VAL A 168 11.91 -26.23 30.37
C VAL A 168 12.57 -27.23 31.29
N GLU A 169 13.12 -26.73 32.40
CA GLU A 169 13.67 -27.59 33.44
C GLU A 169 12.57 -28.42 34.10
N ASN A 170 12.87 -29.68 34.43
CA ASN A 170 11.96 -30.60 35.12
C ASN A 170 10.59 -30.73 34.45
N PHE A 171 10.55 -30.86 33.13
CA PHE A 171 9.30 -31.03 32.36
C PHE A 171 8.38 -32.13 32.92
N SER A 172 8.93 -33.22 33.44
CA SER A 172 8.20 -34.32 34.05
C SER A 172 7.45 -33.95 35.34
N ALA A 173 7.78 -32.83 35.98
CA ALA A 173 7.13 -32.36 37.20
C ALA A 173 5.98 -31.36 36.93
N LEU A 174 5.72 -31.01 35.66
CA LEU A 174 4.64 -30.09 35.31
C LEU A 174 3.28 -30.70 35.60
N GLN A 175 2.45 -29.93 36.32
CA GLN A 175 1.07 -30.31 36.60
C GLN A 175 0.15 -29.95 35.42
N PRO A 176 -0.81 -30.82 35.06
CA PRO A 176 -1.77 -30.53 34.00
C PRO A 176 -2.51 -29.20 34.25
N ASN A 177 -2.68 -28.41 33.21
CA ASN A 177 -3.42 -27.13 33.22
C ASN A 177 -2.83 -26.00 34.09
N VAL A 178 -1.59 -26.14 34.59
CA VAL A 178 -0.90 -25.04 35.30
C VAL A 178 -0.17 -24.14 34.29
N LYS A 179 -0.41 -22.82 34.38
CA LYS A 179 0.29 -21.82 33.57
C LYS A 179 1.58 -21.37 34.27
N GLN A 180 2.70 -21.46 33.58
CA GLN A 180 3.96 -20.82 33.97
C GLN A 180 4.29 -19.68 33.00
N THR A 181 4.68 -18.53 33.55
CA THR A 181 5.00 -17.34 32.77
C THR A 181 6.51 -17.11 32.79
N THR A 182 7.15 -17.18 31.63
CA THR A 182 8.56 -16.80 31.46
C THR A 182 8.62 -15.35 30.98
N LYS A 183 9.31 -14.47 31.72
CA LYS A 183 9.55 -13.10 31.29
C LYS A 183 10.71 -13.09 30.30
N ILE A 184 10.43 -12.64 29.07
CA ILE A 184 11.47 -12.40 28.06
C ILE A 184 11.89 -10.94 28.21
N LEU A 185 13.15 -10.70 28.52
CA LEU A 185 13.70 -9.35 28.57
C LEU A 185 13.92 -8.87 27.13
N SER A 186 13.32 -7.74 26.76
CA SER A 186 13.65 -7.07 25.51
C SER A 186 15.11 -6.61 25.58
N HIS A 187 15.91 -6.86 24.54
CA HIS A 187 17.18 -6.16 24.40
C HIS A 187 16.89 -4.67 24.22
N SER A 188 17.19 -3.87 25.24
CA SER A 188 17.25 -2.42 25.10
C SER A 188 18.30 -2.10 24.03
N LYS A 189 17.89 -1.36 22.99
CA LYS A 189 18.82 -0.82 22.00
C LYS A 189 19.73 0.19 22.71
N ASN A 190 21.03 -0.12 22.80
CA ASN A 190 22.08 0.88 23.01
C ASN A 190 22.19 1.79 21.79
#